data_AF-V4J367-F1
#
_entry.id   AF-V4J367-F1
#
_cell.length_a   1.000
_cell.length_b   1.000
_cell.length_c   1.000
_cell.angle_alpha   90.00
_cell.angle_beta   90.00
_cell.angle_gamma   90.00
#
_symmetry.space_group_name_H-M   'P 1'
#
loop_
_entity.id
_entity.type
_entity.pdbx_description
1 polymer ?
#
loop_
_entity_poly.entity_id
_entity_poly.type
_entity_poly.pdbx_seq_one_letter_code
_entity_poly.pdbx_strand_id
1 'polypeptide(L)' 'MLFHSVLGDMDQKLRGFEAGCVNCITKPFDSREVLAGVSAHLQQRYPPPTCRSSRSPPTSASPAATKAA' A
#
# COMPACT_ATOMS: atom_id res chain seq x y z
N MET A 1 -12.81 9.34 7.77
CA MET A 1 -11.68 9.65 6.87
C MET A 1 -11.50 11.15 6.96
N LEU A 2 -10.50 11.59 7.71
CA LEU A 2 -10.23 13.01 7.92
C LEU A 2 -8.87 13.31 7.26
N PHE A 3 -8.85 14.24 6.32
CA PHE A 3 -7.61 14.79 5.77
C PHE A 3 -7.27 16.05 6.55
N HIS A 4 -6.06 16.13 7.08
CA HIS A 4 -5.58 17.34 7.73
C HIS A 4 -4.67 18.11 6.78
N SER A 5 -5.02 19.36 6.48
CA SER A 5 -4.17 20.25 5.70
C SER A 5 -3.25 21.04 6.61
N VAL A 6 -1.94 20.90 6.42
CA VAL A 6 -0.92 21.50 7.29
C VAL A 6 -0.14 22.56 6.52
N LEU A 7 0.09 23.72 7.12
CA LEU A 7 0.96 24.75 6.54
C LEU A 7 2.43 24.46 6.87
N GLY A 8 3.07 23.56 6.12
CA GLY A 8 4.52 23.32 6.10
C GLY A 8 5.20 22.81 7.39
N ASP A 9 4.51 22.83 8.52
CA ASP A 9 5.08 22.64 9.84
C ASP A 9 5.03 21.17 10.29
N MET A 10 6.16 20.59 10.70
CA MET A 10 6.25 19.18 11.10
C MET A 10 5.39 18.87 12.33
N ASP A 11 5.31 19.79 13.29
CA ASP A 11 4.49 19.61 14.48
C ASP A 11 2.99 19.52 14.15
N GLN A 12 2.51 20.28 13.16
CA GLN A 12 1.14 20.11 12.68
C GLN A 12 0.90 18.76 11.99
N LYS A 13 1.88 18.21 11.26
CA LYS A 13 1.75 16.87 10.65
C LYS A 13 1.67 15.80 11.73
N LEU A 14 2.53 15.88 12.74
CA LEU A 14 2.53 14.96 13.88
C LEU A 14 1.21 15.00 14.66
N ARG A 15 0.68 16.20 14.96
CA ARG A 15 -0.64 16.35 15.57
C ARG A 15 -1.77 15.77 14.71
N GLY A 16 -1.67 15.92 13.39
CA GLY A 16 -2.61 15.29 12.46
C GLY A 16 -2.61 13.76 12.57
N PHE A 17 -1.42 13.15 12.65
CA PHE A 17 -1.28 11.71 12.85
C PHE A 17 -1.80 11.26 14.23
N GLU A 18 -1.50 11.99 15.30
CA GLU A 18 -2.02 11.72 16.65
C GLU A 18 -3.54 11.80 16.73
N ALA A 19 -4.15 12.72 15.98
CA ALA A 19 -5.61 12.84 15.86
C ALA A 19 -6.25 11.71 15.03
N GLY A 20 -5.49 10.71 14.57
CA GLY A 20 -5.96 9.61 13.76
C GLY A 20 -6.16 9.96 12.28
N CYS A 21 -5.56 11.05 11.80
CA CYS A 21 -5.56 11.32 10.35
C CYS A 21 -4.63 10.34 9.66
N VAL A 22 -5.19 9.59 8.71
CA VAL A 22 -4.44 8.62 7.91
C VAL A 22 -3.53 9.32 6.88
N ASN A 23 -3.85 10.57 6.53
CA ASN A 23 -3.03 11.33 5.59
C ASN A 23 -3.09 12.83 5.90
N CYS A 24 -1.94 13.49 5.88
CA CYS A 24 -1.82 14.95 5.99
C CYS A 24 -1.28 15.51 4.67
N ILE A 25 -2.00 16.48 4.10
CA ILE A 25 -1.62 17.12 2.84
C ILE A 25 -1.02 18.49 3.16
N THR A 26 0.21 18.72 2.72
CA THR A 26 0.96 19.93 3.05
C THR A 26 0.58 21.07 2.10
N LYS A 27 0.17 22.24 2.61
CA LYS A 27 -0.12 23.43 1.82
C LYS A 27 1.17 24.20 1.47
N PRO A 28 1.24 24.86 0.30
CA PRO A 28 0.28 24.80 -0.82
C PRO A 28 0.36 23.46 -1.56
N PHE A 29 -0.77 22.78 -1.75
CA PHE A 29 -0.82 21.47 -2.39
C PHE A 29 -1.14 21.59 -3.88
N ASP A 30 -0.54 20.72 -4.68
CA ASP A 30 -0.91 20.55 -6.08
C ASP A 30 -2.09 19.56 -6.20
N SER A 31 -2.95 19.77 -7.20
CA SER A 31 -4.03 18.83 -7.52
C SER A 31 -3.56 17.38 -7.68
N ARG A 32 -2.34 17.16 -8.20
CA ARG A 32 -1.73 15.84 -8.34
C ARG A 32 -1.42 15.18 -6.99
N GLU A 33 -1.00 15.96 -6.00
CA GLU A 33 -0.70 15.47 -4.64
C GLU A 33 -1.98 14.96 -3.96
N VAL A 34 -3.07 15.71 -4.10
CA VAL A 34 -4.37 15.32 -3.58
C VAL A 34 -4.87 14.05 -4.25
N LEU A 35 -4.80 13.99 -5.59
CA LEU A 35 -5.25 12.81 -6.35
C LEU A 35 -4.42 11.55 -6.03
N ALA A 36 -3.11 11.70 -5.88
CA ALA A 36 -2.24 10.60 -5.47
C ALA A 36 -2.58 10.10 -4.06
N GLY A 37 -2.76 11.02 -3.11
CA GLY A 37 -3.13 10.70 -1.73
C GLY A 37 -4.49 10.00 -1.61
N VAL A 38 -5.49 10.46 -2.37
CA VAL A 38 -6.82 9.82 -2.41
C VAL A 38 -6.75 8.44 -3.07
N SER A 39 -6.05 8.33 -4.20
CA SER A 39 -5.91 7.06 -4.94
C SER A 39 -5.21 5.99 -4.10
N ALA A 40 -4.10 6.34 -3.43
CA ALA A 40 -3.40 5.42 -2.53
C ALA A 40 -4.30 4.95 -1.38
N HIS A 41 -5.08 5.87 -0.80
CA HIS A 41 -6.00 5.50 0.28
C HIS A 41 -7.14 4.58 -0.19
N LEU A 42 -7.68 4.83 -1.38
CA LEU A 42 -8.71 3.99 -1.98
C LEU A 42 -8.16 2.61 -2.31
N GLN A 43 -6.93 2.49 -2.82
CA GLN A 43 -6.28 1.20 -3.07
C GLN A 43 -6.02 0.41 -1.78
N GLN A 44 -5.72 1.08 -0.67
CA GLN A 44 -5.58 0.41 0.63
C GLN A 44 -6.92 -0.11 1.17
N ARG A 45 -8.00 0.66 1.01
CA ARG A 45 -9.35 0.24 1.47
C ARG A 45 -10.02 -0.76 0.56
N TYR A 46 -9.85 -0.58 -0.74
CA TYR A 46 -10.42 -1.37 -1.80
C TYR A 46 -9.26 -1.84 -2.70
N PRO A 47 -8.48 -2.81 -2.22
CA PRO A 47 -7.45 -3.40 -3.07
C PRO A 47 -8.15 -3.94 -4.32
N PRO A 48 -7.65 -3.59 -5.53
CA PRO A 48 -8.22 -4.13 -6.74
C PRO A 48 -8.22 -5.65 -6.63
N PRO A 49 -9.25 -6.34 -7.16
CA PRO A 49 -9.31 -7.79 -7.09
C PRO A 49 -8.02 -8.34 -7.71
N THR A 50 -7.14 -8.85 -6.86
CA THR A 50 -5.90 -9.45 -7.34
C THR A 50 -6.33 -10.70 -8.08
N CYS A 51 -6.07 -10.76 -9.38
CA CYS A 51 -6.15 -12.03 -10.08
C CYS A 51 -5.17 -12.96 -9.35
N ARG A 52 -5.71 -13.91 -8.58
CA ARG A 52 -4.96 -14.80 -7.71
C ARG A 52 -4.07 -15.64 -8.62
N SER A 53 -2.87 -15.13 -8.89
CA SER A 53 -1.90 -15.80 -9.75
C SER A 53 -1.74 -17.22 -9.21
N SER A 54 -2.13 -18.19 -10.04
CA SER A 54 -2.04 -19.61 -9.75
C SER A 54 -0.60 -19.94 -9.41
N ARG A 55 -0.27 -19.95 -8.12
CA ARG A 55 0.95 -20.60 -7.64
C ARG A 55 0.68 -22.09 -7.82
N SER A 56 1.20 -22.68 -8.89
CA SER A 56 1.30 -24.12 -8.98
C SER A 56 2.08 -24.61 -7.74
N PRO A 57 1.66 -25.72 -7.11
CA PRO A 57 2.46 -26.34 -6.06
C PRO A 57 3.81 -26.77 -6.66
N PRO A 58 4.90 -26.81 -5.87
CA PRO A 58 6.16 -27.39 -6.31
C PRO A 58 5.99 -28.92 -6.46
N THR A 59 5.37 -29.36 -7.55
CA THR A 59 5.40 -30.77 -7.95
C THR A 59 6.68 -31.01 -8.73
N SER A 60 7.78 -31.18 -8.01
CA SER A 60 8.92 -31.95 -8.50
C SER A 60 9.46 -32.81 -7.37
N ALA A 61 8.60 -33.73 -6.89
CA ALA A 61 9.10 -34.98 -6.34
C ALA A 61 9.77 -35.74 -7.50
N SER A 62 11.08 -35.64 -7.61
CA SER A 62 11.89 -36.47 -8.51
C SER A 62 12.07 -37.84 -7.87
N PRO A 63 11.63 -38.95 -8.49
CA PRO A 63 11.90 -40.27 -7.95
C PRO A 63 13.35 -40.67 -8.21
N ALA A 64 13.97 -41.21 -7.17
CA ALA A 64 15.28 -41.82 -7.19
C ALA A 64 15.40 -42.84 -8.32
N ALA A 65 16.20 -42.52 -9.34
CA ALA A 65 16.67 -43.51 -10.30
C ALA A 65 17.81 -44.31 -9.65
N THR A 66 17.45 -45.48 -9.15
CA THR A 66 18.35 -46.60 -8.86
C THR A 66 19.27 -46.82 -10.07
N LYS A 67 20.57 -46.52 -9.93
CA LYS A 67 21.58 -46.98 -10.88
C LYS A 67 22.17 -48.28 -10.36
N ALA A 68 21.75 -49.37 -10.98
CA ALA A 68 22.48 -50.63 -10.99
C ALA A 68 23.75 -50.47 -11.85
N ALA A 69 24.91 -50.86 -11.30
CA ALA A 69 26.09 -51.41 -11.99
C ALA A 69 27.15 -51.74 -10.95
#